data_AF-A0A4V1S6S8-F1
#
_entry.id   AF-A0A4V1S6S8-F1
#
_cell.length_a   1.000
_cell.length_b   1.000
_cell.length_c   1.000
_cell.angle_alpha   90.00
_cell.angle_beta   90.00
_cell.angle_gamma   90.00
#
_symmetry.space_group_name_H-M   'P 1'
#
loop_
_entity.id
_entity.type
_entity.pdbx_description
1 polymer ?
#
loop_
_entity_poly.entity_id
_entity_poly.type
_entity_poly.pdbx_seq_one_letter_code
_entity_poly.pdbx_strand_id
1 'polypeptide(L)'
;MNTNPDESTLALWLDDELTGEELAAVEAWAASQPEQLAAREEIRQWRKTVATALPAVEEPPYPDFFNSRVMQAIREQTPVTAPSPAAQPAARKSFGWNSWFMPLAACAGMALAFFVGSKTAKTPEIDITANAPRAIPVEPVLYTPEKGVNAEWIANNEASASVIVLNGVAAIPDSMDFSETVMLPTVDESDRTAGNGYQPEFEVDP
;
A
#
# COMPACT_ATOMS: atom_id res chain seq x y z
N MET A 1 23.09 -35.55 9.48
CA MET A 1 23.35 -34.10 9.37
C MET A 1 22.11 -33.39 9.87
N ASN A 2 22.25 -32.52 10.87
CA ASN A 2 21.13 -31.78 11.45
C ASN A 2 21.19 -30.35 10.90
N THR A 3 20.86 -30.21 9.62
CA THR A 3 20.82 -28.91 8.94
C THR A 3 19.40 -28.40 9.06
N ASN A 4 19.23 -27.38 9.91
CA ASN A 4 18.03 -26.55 9.90
C ASN A 4 17.85 -26.01 8.47
N PRO A 5 16.67 -26.16 7.83
CA PRO A 5 16.44 -25.56 6.52
C PRO A 5 16.61 -24.05 6.57
N ASP A 6 17.05 -23.49 5.43
CA ASP A 6 17.08 -22.04 5.26
C ASP A 6 15.65 -21.47 5.26
N GLU A 7 15.51 -20.20 5.65
CA GLU A 7 14.22 -19.52 5.76
C GLU A 7 13.47 -19.50 4.42
N SER A 8 14.22 -19.34 3.31
CA SER A 8 13.67 -19.39 1.96
C SER A 8 13.11 -20.77 1.60
N THR A 9 13.82 -21.83 1.94
CA THR A 9 13.40 -23.22 1.72
C THR A 9 12.18 -23.57 2.59
N LEU A 10 12.15 -23.07 3.82
CA LEU A 10 11.02 -23.25 4.73
C LEU A 10 9.76 -22.54 4.19
N ALA A 11 9.89 -21.33 3.67
CA ALA A 11 8.78 -20.62 3.04
C ALA A 11 8.19 -21.40 1.85
N LEU A 12 9.03 -21.88 0.94
CA LEU A 12 8.60 -22.71 -0.20
C LEU A 12 7.95 -24.03 0.25
N TRP A 13 8.41 -24.60 1.36
CA TRP A 13 7.83 -25.81 1.93
C TRP A 13 6.45 -25.56 2.56
N LEU A 14 6.28 -24.45 3.28
CA LEU A 14 4.96 -24.00 3.76
C LEU A 14 4.02 -23.72 2.59
N ASP A 15 4.57 -23.24 1.46
CA ASP A 15 3.84 -22.96 0.24
C ASP A 15 3.47 -24.17 -0.63
N ASP A 16 3.93 -25.37 -0.25
CA ASP A 16 3.79 -26.60 -1.06
C ASP A 16 4.42 -26.48 -2.46
N GLU A 17 5.38 -25.56 -2.61
CA GLU A 17 6.13 -25.34 -3.86
C GLU A 17 7.46 -26.10 -3.90
N LEU A 18 7.93 -26.59 -2.74
CA LEU A 18 9.13 -27.39 -2.65
C LEU A 18 8.92 -28.78 -3.27
N THR A 19 9.89 -29.27 -4.04
CA THR A 19 9.79 -30.57 -4.73
C THR A 19 11.07 -31.39 -4.62
N GLY A 20 10.99 -32.69 -4.92
CA GLY A 20 12.16 -33.56 -5.03
C GLY A 20 12.87 -33.86 -3.70
N GLU A 21 14.20 -33.91 -3.74
CA GLU A 21 15.04 -34.30 -2.59
C GLU A 21 15.01 -33.26 -1.46
N GLU A 22 14.82 -31.99 -1.78
CA GLU A 22 14.74 -30.91 -0.79
C GLU A 22 13.48 -31.05 0.08
N LEU A 23 12.35 -31.42 -0.54
CA LEU A 23 11.12 -31.73 0.21
C LEU A 23 11.32 -32.89 1.17
N ALA A 24 11.96 -33.98 0.73
CA ALA A 24 12.21 -35.13 1.59
C ALA A 24 13.12 -34.77 2.79
N ALA A 25 14.11 -33.90 2.57
CA ALA A 25 15.00 -33.42 3.62
C ALA A 25 14.25 -32.53 4.64
N VAL A 26 13.43 -31.58 4.16
CA VAL A 26 12.65 -30.69 5.03
C VAL A 26 11.56 -31.46 5.77
N GLU A 27 10.92 -32.45 5.16
CA GLU A 27 9.92 -33.30 5.84
C GLU A 27 10.54 -34.18 6.92
N ALA A 28 11.74 -34.72 6.70
CA ALA A 28 12.48 -35.46 7.72
C ALA A 28 12.84 -34.56 8.92
N TRP A 29 13.19 -33.30 8.68
CA TRP A 29 13.41 -32.31 9.74
C TRP A 29 12.09 -31.91 10.44
N ALA A 30 11.03 -31.62 9.67
CA ALA A 30 9.73 -31.18 10.17
C ALA A 30 9.02 -32.25 11.00
N ALA A 31 9.31 -33.53 10.79
CA ALA A 31 8.83 -34.62 11.64
C ALA A 31 9.23 -34.44 13.13
N SER A 32 10.29 -33.69 13.40
CA SER A 32 10.71 -33.33 14.76
C SER A 32 10.12 -32.02 15.30
N GLN A 33 9.36 -31.29 14.47
CA GLN A 33 8.84 -29.95 14.77
C GLN A 33 7.31 -29.90 14.58
N PRO A 34 6.51 -30.27 15.60
CA PRO A 34 5.05 -30.32 15.48
C PRO A 34 4.41 -28.95 15.22
N GLU A 35 5.02 -27.86 15.69
CA GLU A 35 4.57 -26.48 15.43
C GLU A 35 4.62 -26.14 13.94
N GLN A 36 5.69 -26.53 13.24
CA GLN A 36 5.85 -26.29 11.80
C GLN A 36 4.84 -27.09 10.97
N LEU A 37 4.53 -28.32 11.40
CA LEU A 37 3.48 -29.12 10.78
C LEU A 37 2.08 -28.52 10.98
N ALA A 38 1.81 -27.97 12.18
CA ALA A 38 0.56 -27.28 12.47
C ALA A 38 0.41 -26.01 11.61
N ALA A 39 1.46 -25.18 11.54
CA ALA A 39 1.47 -23.98 10.70
C ALA A 39 1.21 -24.31 9.22
N ARG A 40 1.85 -25.35 8.69
CA ARG A 40 1.63 -25.82 7.31
C ARG A 40 0.17 -26.23 7.07
N GLU A 41 -0.43 -26.94 8.03
CA GLU A 41 -1.82 -27.37 7.93
C GLU A 41 -2.81 -26.19 8.02
N GLU A 42 -2.55 -25.23 8.90
CA GLU A 42 -3.34 -23.99 8.98
C GLU A 42 -3.35 -23.22 7.66
N ILE A 43 -2.17 -23.06 7.03
CA ILE A 43 -2.07 -22.37 5.75
C ILE A 43 -2.85 -23.13 4.66
N ARG A 44 -2.77 -24.46 4.61
CA ARG A 44 -3.55 -25.28 3.67
C ARG A 44 -5.05 -25.15 3.89
N GLN A 45 -5.50 -25.15 5.13
CA GLN A 45 -6.90 -24.97 5.48
C GLN A 45 -7.40 -23.59 5.07
N TRP A 46 -6.59 -22.55 5.30
CA TRP A 46 -6.90 -21.19 4.84
C TRP A 46 -6.99 -21.13 3.31
N ARG A 47 -6.01 -21.66 2.56
CA ARG A 47 -6.05 -21.70 1.09
C ARG A 47 -7.27 -22.44 0.57
N LYS A 48 -7.64 -23.57 1.20
CA LYS A 48 -8.84 -24.32 0.87
C LYS A 48 -10.10 -23.47 1.07
N THR A 49 -10.18 -22.75 2.20
CA THR A 49 -11.30 -21.87 2.52
C THR A 49 -11.45 -20.75 1.48
N VAL A 50 -10.34 -20.09 1.14
CA VAL A 50 -10.29 -19.06 0.10
C VAL A 50 -10.71 -19.63 -1.26
N ALA A 51 -10.19 -20.79 -1.64
CA ALA A 51 -10.54 -21.46 -2.89
C ALA A 51 -12.04 -21.85 -2.97
N THR A 52 -12.67 -22.23 -1.86
CA THR A 52 -14.12 -22.48 -1.82
C THR A 52 -14.97 -21.22 -1.90
N ALA A 53 -14.46 -20.08 -1.42
CA ALA A 53 -15.17 -18.81 -1.45
C ALA A 53 -15.05 -18.10 -2.82
N LEU A 54 -14.00 -18.39 -3.57
CA LEU A 54 -13.77 -17.81 -4.88
C LEU A 54 -14.58 -18.58 -5.95
N PRO A 55 -15.32 -17.87 -6.83
CA PRO A 55 -15.94 -18.51 -7.97
C PRO A 55 -14.86 -19.12 -8.89
N ALA A 56 -15.18 -20.26 -9.51
CA ALA A 56 -14.30 -20.90 -10.47
C ALA A 56 -14.05 -19.94 -11.65
N VAL A 57 -12.87 -19.32 -11.67
CA VAL A 57 -12.32 -18.40 -12.68
C VAL A 57 -13.39 -17.88 -13.67
N GLU A 58 -14.12 -16.85 -13.24
CA GLU A 58 -14.96 -16.09 -14.16
C GLU A 58 -14.07 -15.03 -14.80
N GLU A 59 -13.86 -15.12 -16.12
CA GLU A 59 -13.12 -14.10 -16.83
C GLU A 59 -13.86 -12.76 -16.66
N PRO A 60 -13.17 -11.70 -16.20
CA PRO A 60 -13.80 -10.40 -16.11
C PRO A 60 -14.30 -10.01 -17.51
N PRO A 61 -15.47 -9.35 -17.64
CA PRO A 61 -16.11 -9.08 -18.93
C PRO A 61 -15.27 -8.26 -19.92
N TYR A 62 -14.14 -7.68 -19.45
CA TYR A 62 -13.16 -6.96 -20.26
C TYR A 62 -11.71 -7.25 -19.82
N PRO A 63 -11.16 -8.43 -20.16
CA PRO A 63 -9.84 -8.84 -19.67
C PRO A 63 -8.72 -7.96 -20.23
N ASP A 64 -8.83 -7.48 -21.48
CA ASP A 64 -7.84 -6.60 -22.12
C ASP A 64 -7.72 -5.24 -21.41
N PHE A 65 -8.83 -4.70 -20.90
CA PHE A 65 -8.84 -3.44 -20.17
C PHE A 65 -8.24 -3.59 -18.77
N PHE A 66 -8.53 -4.69 -18.08
CA PHE A 66 -7.88 -5.02 -16.81
C PHE A 66 -6.36 -5.18 -16.99
N ASN A 67 -5.95 -5.96 -17.99
CA ASN A 67 -4.54 -6.19 -18.30
C ASN A 67 -3.81 -4.90 -18.68
N SER A 68 -4.43 -4.02 -19.47
CA SER A 68 -3.82 -2.74 -19.84
C SER A 68 -3.62 -1.82 -18.62
N ARG A 69 -4.54 -1.83 -17.64
CA ARG A 69 -4.39 -1.10 -16.38
C ARG A 69 -3.30 -1.66 -15.48
N VAL A 70 -3.21 -2.99 -15.36
CA VAL A 70 -2.12 -3.64 -14.61
C VAL A 70 -0.77 -3.28 -15.24
N MET A 71 -0.66 -3.33 -16.57
CA MET A 71 0.56 -2.95 -17.29
C MET A 71 0.91 -1.47 -17.12
N GLN A 72 -0.08 -0.59 -17.10
CA GLN A 72 0.13 0.83 -16.83
C GLN A 72 0.61 1.06 -15.39
N ALA A 73 -0.05 0.44 -14.40
CA ALA A 73 0.34 0.54 -12.99
C ALA A 73 1.76 0.00 -12.76
N ILE A 74 2.12 -1.13 -13.37
CA ILE A 74 3.49 -1.65 -13.32
C ILE A 74 4.48 -0.66 -13.92
N ARG A 75 4.17 -0.04 -15.06
CA ARG A 75 5.04 0.96 -15.70
C ARG A 75 5.23 2.20 -14.82
N GLU A 76 4.19 2.62 -14.12
CA GLU A 76 4.23 3.78 -13.21
C GLU A 76 4.94 3.47 -11.88
N GLN A 77 4.83 2.23 -11.39
CA GLN A 77 5.49 1.75 -10.17
C GLN A 77 6.91 1.25 -10.41
N THR A 78 7.28 0.92 -11.64
CA THR A 78 8.66 0.62 -12.00
C THR A 78 9.41 1.94 -11.80
N PRO A 79 10.25 2.08 -10.76
CA PRO A 79 11.12 3.24 -10.70
C PRO A 79 11.88 3.21 -12.02
N VAL A 80 11.79 4.28 -12.78
CA VAL A 80 12.74 4.51 -13.87
C VAL A 80 14.09 4.40 -13.18
N THR A 81 14.74 3.24 -13.32
CA THR A 81 16.14 3.09 -13.03
C THR A 81 16.76 4.22 -13.81
N ALA A 82 17.10 5.29 -13.09
CA ALA A 82 17.70 6.47 -13.67
C ALA A 82 18.77 5.93 -14.63
N PRO A 83 18.85 6.44 -15.87
CA PRO A 83 19.84 5.95 -16.81
C PRO A 83 21.16 5.87 -16.06
N SER A 84 21.66 4.63 -15.90
CA SER A 84 22.95 4.36 -15.26
C SER A 84 23.88 5.46 -15.69
N PRO A 85 24.46 6.27 -14.78
CA PRO A 85 25.12 7.51 -15.13
C PRO A 85 26.06 7.19 -16.29
N ALA A 86 25.68 7.69 -17.46
CA ALA A 86 26.41 7.48 -18.68
C ALA A 86 27.83 7.88 -18.37
N ALA A 87 28.75 6.93 -18.54
CA ALA A 87 30.19 7.08 -18.54
C ALA A 87 30.68 8.35 -17.82
N GLN A 88 31.02 8.23 -16.53
CA GLN A 88 31.91 9.21 -15.92
C GLN A 88 33.05 9.45 -16.91
N PRO A 89 33.29 10.68 -17.41
CA PRO A 89 34.44 10.92 -18.25
C PRO A 89 35.64 10.56 -17.38
N ALA A 90 36.36 9.52 -17.81
CA ALA A 90 37.52 8.98 -17.10
C ALA A 90 38.36 10.16 -16.61
N ALA A 91 38.43 10.31 -15.28
CA ALA A 91 39.23 11.33 -14.65
C ALA A 91 40.64 11.18 -15.18
N ARG A 92 41.03 12.04 -16.12
CA ARG A 92 42.39 12.10 -16.62
C ARG A 92 43.24 12.46 -15.42
N LYS A 93 44.01 11.47 -14.94
CA LYS A 93 45.05 11.63 -13.93
C LYS A 93 46.09 12.60 -14.51
N SER A 94 45.84 13.88 -14.35
CA SER A 94 46.82 14.94 -14.56
C SER A 94 47.66 15.01 -13.29
N PHE A 95 48.77 14.27 -13.30
CA PHE A 95 49.85 14.44 -12.35
C PHE A 95 50.60 15.72 -12.76
N GLY A 96 50.50 16.78 -11.96
CA GLY A 96 51.25 18.02 -12.23
C GLY A 96 50.82 19.23 -11.40
N TRP A 97 51.62 19.54 -10.37
CA TRP A 97 51.83 20.86 -9.75
C TRP A 97 50.67 21.66 -9.10
N ASN A 98 49.39 21.35 -9.27
CA ASN A 98 48.33 22.19 -8.67
C ASN A 98 47.94 21.87 -7.20
N SER A 99 48.63 20.92 -6.56
CA SER A 99 48.32 20.49 -5.18
C SER A 99 48.69 21.51 -4.09
N TRP A 100 49.42 22.58 -4.41
CA TRP A 100 49.82 23.59 -3.42
C TRP A 100 48.73 24.63 -3.11
N PHE A 101 47.77 24.84 -4.04
CA PHE A 101 46.69 25.83 -3.85
C PHE A 101 45.35 25.23 -3.39
N MET A 102 45.34 23.92 -3.09
CA MET A 102 44.14 23.19 -2.70
C MET A 102 43.44 23.72 -1.42
N PRO A 103 44.13 24.20 -0.35
CA PRO A 103 43.42 24.68 0.83
C PRO A 103 42.67 26.00 0.61
N LEU A 104 43.12 26.84 -0.34
CA LEU A 104 42.51 28.14 -0.61
C LEU A 104 41.23 28.01 -1.45
N ALA A 105 41.20 27.03 -2.38
CA ALA A 105 40.01 26.70 -3.16
C ALA A 105 38.91 26.06 -2.31
N ALA A 106 39.27 25.24 -1.32
CA ALA A 106 38.31 24.64 -0.39
C ALA A 106 37.58 25.70 0.48
N CYS A 107 38.32 26.74 0.93
CA CYS A 107 37.74 27.84 1.69
C CYS A 107 36.79 28.70 0.85
N ALA A 108 37.15 28.97 -0.41
CA ALA A 108 36.29 29.70 -1.33
C ALA A 108 35.01 28.93 -1.68
N GLY A 109 35.10 27.60 -1.85
CA GLY A 109 33.95 26.73 -2.06
C GLY A 109 32.97 26.73 -0.88
N MET A 110 33.49 26.66 0.35
CA MET A 110 32.66 26.75 1.56
C MET A 110 32.00 28.13 1.70
N ALA A 111 32.71 29.22 1.41
CA ALA A 111 32.13 30.57 1.43
C ALA A 111 31.01 30.74 0.38
N LEU A 112 31.19 30.18 -0.82
CA LEU A 112 30.16 30.18 -1.87
C LEU A 112 28.94 29.34 -1.47
N ALA A 113 29.14 28.15 -0.91
CA ALA A 113 28.05 27.31 -0.41
C ALA A 113 27.28 28.00 0.73
N PHE A 114 27.97 28.69 1.63
CA PHE A 114 27.36 29.45 2.71
C PHE A 114 26.64 30.72 2.19
N PHE A 115 27.15 31.37 1.15
CA PHE A 115 26.50 32.53 0.53
C PHE A 115 25.24 32.14 -0.26
N VAL A 116 25.24 30.98 -0.94
CA VAL A 116 24.04 30.42 -1.58
C VAL A 116 23.03 29.95 -0.52
N GLY A 117 23.49 29.32 0.56
CA GLY A 117 22.64 28.90 1.68
C GLY A 117 21.98 30.06 2.43
N SER A 118 22.70 31.16 2.65
CA SER A 118 22.18 32.34 3.37
C SER A 118 21.14 33.15 2.58
N LYS A 119 21.10 33.03 1.24
CA LYS A 119 19.99 33.57 0.43
C LYS A 119 18.71 32.72 0.48
N THR A 120 18.77 31.54 1.08
CA THR A 120 17.63 30.63 1.26
C THR A 120 17.04 30.71 2.68
N ALA A 121 17.30 31.82 3.40
CA ALA A 121 16.63 32.12 4.66
C ALA A 121 15.20 32.63 4.42
N LYS A 122 14.35 31.74 3.90
CA LYS A 122 12.93 31.73 4.22
C LYS A 122 12.67 30.37 4.80
N THR A 123 12.49 30.32 6.11
CA THR A 123 11.83 29.20 6.78
C THR A 123 10.58 28.85 5.96
N PRO A 124 10.48 27.65 5.38
CA PRO A 124 9.19 27.19 4.92
C PRO A 124 8.40 26.95 6.20
N GLU A 125 7.57 27.93 6.56
CA GLU A 125 6.30 27.59 7.17
C GLU A 125 5.68 26.57 6.21
N ILE A 126 5.52 25.35 6.69
CA ILE A 126 4.96 24.25 5.91
C ILE A 126 3.48 24.57 5.76
N ASP A 127 3.19 25.44 4.80
CA ASP A 127 1.86 25.59 4.26
C ASP A 127 1.59 24.32 3.43
N ILE A 128 0.99 23.34 4.11
CA ILE A 128 0.60 22.02 3.58
C ILE A 128 -0.34 22.12 2.37
N THR A 129 -0.75 23.33 1.97
CA THR A 129 -1.64 23.57 0.84
C THR A 129 -0.93 23.95 -0.46
N ALA A 130 0.34 24.38 -0.42
CA ALA A 130 0.99 24.98 -1.60
C ALA A 130 1.87 24.02 -2.43
N ASN A 131 2.36 22.92 -1.84
CA ASN A 131 3.34 22.04 -2.49
C ASN A 131 3.02 20.54 -2.37
N ALA A 132 1.80 20.17 -1.97
CA ALA A 132 1.27 18.88 -2.36
C ALA A 132 1.21 18.88 -3.90
N PRO A 133 1.64 17.82 -4.60
CA PRO A 133 1.25 17.67 -5.98
C PRO A 133 -0.27 17.81 -5.96
N ARG A 134 -0.82 18.87 -6.57
CA ARG A 134 -2.26 18.97 -6.77
C ARG A 134 -2.62 17.63 -7.35
N ALA A 135 -3.36 16.83 -6.58
CA ALA A 135 -3.92 15.60 -7.08
C ALA A 135 -4.52 16.01 -8.42
N ILE A 136 -3.97 15.46 -9.50
CA ILE A 136 -4.59 15.59 -10.82
C ILE A 136 -6.06 15.33 -10.53
N PRO A 137 -6.99 16.21 -10.93
CA PRO A 137 -8.41 15.94 -10.73
C PRO A 137 -8.71 14.68 -11.53
N VAL A 138 -8.50 13.52 -10.91
CA VAL A 138 -8.92 12.23 -11.40
C VAL A 138 -10.40 12.29 -11.16
N GLU A 139 -11.15 12.59 -12.21
CA GLU A 139 -12.59 12.44 -12.19
C GLU A 139 -12.88 11.03 -11.65
N PRO A 140 -13.55 10.90 -10.49
CA PRO A 140 -13.80 9.60 -9.90
C PRO A 140 -14.62 8.79 -10.89
N VAL A 141 -14.13 7.60 -11.21
CA VAL A 141 -14.81 6.69 -12.13
C VAL A 141 -15.91 5.99 -11.35
N LEU A 142 -17.17 6.26 -11.71
CA LEU A 142 -18.34 5.64 -11.10
C LEU A 142 -18.64 4.32 -11.79
N TYR A 143 -18.70 3.23 -11.00
CA TYR A 143 -19.06 1.90 -11.47
C TYR A 143 -20.46 1.53 -10.98
N THR A 144 -21.30 1.07 -11.90
CA THR A 144 -22.64 0.55 -11.63
C THR A 144 -22.74 -0.87 -12.17
N PRO A 145 -22.77 -1.91 -11.31
CA PRO A 145 -22.84 -3.30 -11.76
C PRO A 145 -24.23 -3.68 -12.30
N GLU A 146 -25.27 -2.99 -11.84
CA GLU A 146 -26.67 -3.29 -12.15
C GLU A 146 -27.11 -2.74 -13.52
N LYS A 147 -27.73 -3.59 -14.34
CA LYS A 147 -28.25 -3.19 -15.65
C LYS A 147 -29.43 -2.25 -15.49
N GLY A 148 -29.32 -1.05 -16.06
CA GLY A 148 -30.38 -0.02 -16.01
C GLY A 148 -30.21 0.99 -14.88
N VAL A 149 -29.20 0.83 -14.03
CA VAL A 149 -28.79 1.87 -13.07
C VAL A 149 -27.71 2.73 -13.70
N ASN A 150 -27.85 4.06 -13.61
CA ASN A 150 -26.86 5.02 -14.07
C ASN A 150 -26.42 5.89 -12.89
N ALA A 151 -25.11 6.08 -12.72
CA ALA A 151 -24.58 6.89 -11.64
C ALA A 151 -23.89 8.14 -12.21
N GLU A 152 -24.23 9.31 -11.64
CA GLU A 152 -23.66 10.60 -11.99
C GLU A 152 -22.95 11.20 -10.77
N TRP A 153 -21.76 11.76 -10.99
CA TRP A 153 -20.98 12.41 -9.93
C TRP A 153 -20.95 13.91 -10.14
N ILE A 154 -21.23 14.64 -9.06
CA ILE A 154 -21.25 16.10 -9.05
C ILE A 154 -20.36 16.58 -7.90
N ALA A 155 -19.30 17.31 -8.25
CA ALA A 155 -18.49 18.02 -7.27
C ALA A 155 -19.09 19.40 -6.99
N ASN A 156 -19.46 19.66 -5.73
CA ASN A 156 -19.86 21.00 -5.29
C ASN A 156 -18.73 21.65 -4.50
N ASN A 157 -17.99 22.53 -5.18
CA ASN A 157 -16.86 23.26 -4.58
C ASN A 157 -17.29 24.30 -3.54
N GLU A 158 -18.50 24.85 -3.63
CA GLU A 158 -19.01 25.86 -2.68
C GLU A 158 -19.40 25.22 -1.35
N ALA A 159 -19.99 24.02 -1.39
CA ALA A 159 -20.36 23.25 -0.20
C ALA A 159 -19.25 22.31 0.30
N SER A 160 -18.11 22.24 -0.39
CA SER A 160 -17.03 21.27 -0.13
C SER A 160 -17.57 19.83 -0.01
N ALA A 161 -18.52 19.47 -0.89
CA ALA A 161 -19.24 18.20 -0.85
C ALA A 161 -19.20 17.50 -2.22
N SER A 162 -19.19 16.18 -2.20
CA SER A 162 -19.34 15.33 -3.38
C SER A 162 -20.69 14.66 -3.34
N VAL A 163 -21.46 14.75 -4.43
CA VAL A 163 -22.79 14.13 -4.55
C VAL A 163 -22.73 13.06 -5.63
N ILE A 164 -23.23 11.87 -5.31
CA ILE A 164 -23.41 10.78 -6.27
C ILE A 164 -24.91 10.57 -6.44
N VAL A 165 -25.40 10.73 -7.65
CA VAL A 165 -26.81 10.55 -8.01
C VAL A 165 -26.98 9.21 -8.72
N LEU A 166 -27.86 8.37 -8.20
CA LEU A 166 -28.18 7.06 -8.78
C LEU A 166 -29.56 7.13 -9.45
N ASN A 167 -29.59 6.97 -10.77
CA ASN A 167 -30.80 6.88 -11.58
C ASN A 167 -31.13 5.42 -11.88
N GLY A 168 -32.41 5.05 -11.87
CA GLY A 168 -32.86 3.68 -12.19
C GLY A 168 -32.85 2.70 -11.02
N VAL A 169 -32.65 3.18 -9.79
CA VAL A 169 -32.83 2.38 -8.57
C VAL A 169 -34.31 2.29 -8.20
N ALA A 170 -34.71 1.16 -7.60
CA ALA A 170 -36.06 1.01 -7.06
C ALA A 170 -36.32 2.04 -5.95
N ALA A 171 -37.54 2.53 -5.85
CA ALA A 171 -37.93 3.45 -4.78
C ALA A 171 -37.74 2.77 -3.42
N ILE A 172 -37.13 3.49 -2.48
CA ILE A 172 -37.02 3.06 -1.09
C ILE A 172 -38.44 3.07 -0.49
N PRO A 173 -38.93 1.94 0.06
CA PRO A 173 -40.25 1.91 0.67
C PRO A 173 -40.24 2.64 2.03
N ASP A 174 -41.35 3.32 2.36
CA ASP A 174 -41.49 4.08 3.62
C ASP A 174 -41.35 3.21 4.89
N SER A 175 -41.47 1.89 4.76
CA SER A 175 -41.27 0.92 5.84
C SER A 175 -39.80 0.56 6.09
N MET A 176 -38.87 1.06 5.27
CA MET A 176 -37.44 0.77 5.42
C MET A 176 -36.84 1.64 6.53
N ASP A 177 -36.26 0.99 7.54
CA ASP A 177 -35.58 1.66 8.65
C ASP A 177 -34.06 1.73 8.38
N PHE A 178 -33.46 2.90 8.59
CA PHE A 178 -32.03 3.17 8.44
C PHE A 178 -31.33 3.40 9.80
N SER A 179 -32.08 3.31 10.91
CA SER A 179 -31.57 3.65 12.25
C SER A 179 -30.41 2.76 12.70
N GLU A 180 -30.32 1.54 12.19
CA GLU A 180 -29.25 0.58 12.53
C GLU A 180 -27.93 0.88 11.80
N THR A 181 -27.98 1.40 10.57
CA THR A 181 -26.80 1.67 9.73
C THR A 181 -26.15 3.04 9.96
N VAL A 182 -26.83 3.94 10.66
CA VAL A 182 -26.32 5.30 10.97
C VAL A 182 -25.41 5.31 12.22
N MET A 183 -25.31 4.21 12.96
CA MET A 183 -24.35 4.06 14.05
C MET A 183 -22.93 3.86 13.49
N LEU A 184 -22.33 4.92 12.95
CA LEU A 184 -20.88 5.05 13.00
C LEU A 184 -20.54 5.25 14.48
N PRO A 185 -19.86 4.30 15.15
CA PRO A 185 -19.27 4.64 16.42
C PRO A 185 -18.32 5.81 16.12
N THR A 186 -18.66 6.99 16.64
CA THR A 186 -17.67 8.05 16.81
C THR A 186 -16.65 7.45 17.76
N VAL A 187 -15.61 6.85 17.19
CA VAL A 187 -14.41 6.52 17.94
C VAL A 187 -13.80 7.87 18.26
N ASP A 188 -14.29 8.49 19.34
CA ASP A 188 -13.55 9.54 20.00
C ASP A 188 -12.20 8.91 20.36
N GLU A 189 -11.15 9.29 19.63
CA GLU A 189 -9.76 8.86 19.83
C GLU A 189 -9.19 9.28 21.20
N SER A 190 -10.05 9.77 22.10
CA SER A 190 -9.69 10.43 23.33
C SER A 190 -10.00 9.63 24.59
N ASP A 191 -10.09 8.29 24.57
CA ASP A 191 -10.02 7.54 25.84
C ASP A 191 -9.71 6.04 25.68
N ARG A 192 -8.43 5.70 25.43
CA ARG A 192 -7.95 4.31 25.50
C ARG A 192 -6.85 4.07 26.53
N THR A 193 -6.67 4.98 27.48
CA THR A 193 -5.66 4.83 28.54
C THR A 193 -6.22 4.78 29.96
N ALA A 194 -7.51 5.01 30.20
CA ALA A 194 -8.11 4.82 31.52
C ALA A 194 -8.86 3.48 31.59
N GLY A 195 -8.16 2.43 32.02
CA GLY A 195 -8.83 1.21 32.45
C GLY A 195 -9.66 1.47 33.71
N ASN A 196 -10.97 1.25 33.64
CA ASN A 196 -11.70 0.65 34.75
C ASN A 196 -13.04 0.06 34.29
N GLY A 197 -13.38 -1.10 34.83
CA GLY A 197 -14.45 -1.97 34.34
C GLY A 197 -15.83 -1.32 34.29
N TYR A 198 -16.54 -1.60 33.20
CA TYR A 198 -17.98 -1.40 33.08
C TYR A 198 -18.62 -2.75 32.81
N GLN A 199 -19.42 -3.24 33.76
CA GLN A 199 -20.34 -4.36 33.56
C GLN A 199 -21.71 -3.78 33.21
N PRO A 200 -22.36 -4.18 32.10
CA PRO A 200 -23.72 -3.77 31.84
C PRO A 200 -24.67 -4.62 32.70
N GLU A 201 -25.30 -3.99 33.69
CA GLU A 201 -26.48 -4.53 34.37
C GLU A 201 -27.63 -4.60 33.36
N PHE A 202 -28.10 -5.81 33.08
CA PHE A 202 -29.35 -6.03 32.38
C PHE A 202 -30.50 -5.86 33.39
N GLU A 203 -31.13 -4.69 33.37
CA GLU A 203 -32.41 -4.47 34.04
C GLU A 203 -33.51 -5.11 33.18
N VAL A 204 -33.91 -6.31 33.60
CA VAL A 204 -35.13 -6.97 33.15
C VAL A 204 -36.21 -6.55 34.12
N ASP A 205 -37.29 -5.95 33.64
CA ASP A 205 -38.55 -5.90 34.39
C ASP A 205 -39.76 -5.84 33.44
N PRO A 206 -40.96 -6.23 33.93
CA PRO A 206 -41.86 -7.22 33.32
C PRO A 206 -42.88 -6.72 32.29
#